data_AF-G7VF45-F1
#
_entry.id   AF-G7VF45-F1
#
_cell.length_a   1.000
_cell.length_b   1.000
_cell.length_c   1.000
_cell.angle_alpha   90.00
_cell.angle_beta   90.00
_cell.angle_gamma   90.00
#
_symmetry.space_group_name_H-M   'P 1'
#
loop_
_entity.id
_entity.type
_entity.pdbx_description
1 polymer ?
#
loop_
_entity_poly.entity_id
_entity_poly.type
_entity_poly.pdbx_seq_one_letter_code
_entity_poly.pdbx_strand_id
1 'polypeptide(L)'
;MDGVESLLISAAGGVIAALAPLIYLMYYTRPVTFTVWTGVLVSFIAGFVFTLLIQQWSHFYARFTYLLALALLLTSLAYTYWGMYKRRWTMYLFAAAAWIYIILLAVVSRALGLGDPFII
;
A
#
# COMPACT_ATOMS: atom_id res chain seq x y z
N MET A 1 18.48 11.77 2.04
CA MET A 1 17.47 12.62 2.71
C MET A 1 17.58 12.33 4.18
N ASP A 2 17.86 13.35 4.96
CA ASP A 2 17.87 13.21 6.41
C ASP A 2 16.43 13.05 6.92
N GLY A 3 16.26 12.42 8.09
CA GLY A 3 14.93 12.19 8.67
C GLY A 3 14.12 13.49 8.85
N VAL A 4 14.80 14.61 9.08
CA VAL A 4 14.20 15.94 9.21
C VAL A 4 13.67 16.45 7.87
N GLU A 5 14.42 16.27 6.78
CA GLU A 5 13.98 16.67 5.43
C GLU A 5 12.74 15.89 4.97
N SER A 6 12.72 14.58 5.24
CA SER A 6 11.58 13.71 4.95
C SER A 6 10.31 14.15 5.69
N LEU A 7 10.45 14.50 6.97
CA LEU A 7 9.36 15.03 7.79
C LEU A 7 8.86 16.38 7.28
N LEU A 8 9.76 17.28 6.89
CA LEU A 8 9.41 18.61 6.37
C LEU A 8 8.66 18.52 5.04
N ILE A 9 9.13 17.70 4.09
CA ILE A 9 8.44 17.50 2.80
C ILE A 9 7.08 16.84 3.02
N SER A 10 6.98 15.92 3.97
CA SER A 10 5.71 15.29 4.30
C SER A 10 4.74 16.26 4.99
N ALA A 11 5.24 17.12 5.86
CA ALA A 11 4.46 18.21 6.46
C ALA A 11 3.92 19.15 5.38
N ALA A 12 4.73 19.49 4.38
CA ALA A 12 4.27 20.27 3.23
C ALA A 12 3.16 19.55 2.45
N GLY A 13 3.28 18.24 2.22
CA GLY A 13 2.21 17.42 1.62
C GLY A 13 0.91 17.44 2.42
N GLY A 14 1.01 17.36 3.75
CA GLY A 14 -0.12 17.53 4.66
C GLY A 14 -0.77 18.91 4.55
N VAL A 15 0.03 19.99 4.54
CA VAL A 15 -0.49 21.36 4.40
C VAL A 15 -1.24 21.53 3.07
N ILE A 16 -0.69 21.00 1.96
CA ILE A 16 -1.33 21.07 0.64
C ILE A 16 -2.68 20.35 0.65
N ALA A 17 -2.75 19.15 1.22
CA ALA A 17 -4.00 18.40 1.32
C ALA A 17 -5.04 19.09 2.23
N ALA A 18 -4.59 19.73 3.31
CA ALA A 18 -5.43 20.50 4.23
C ALA A 18 -6.07 21.74 3.57
N LEU A 19 -5.49 22.26 2.48
CA LEU A 19 -6.06 23.37 1.74
C LEU A 19 -7.35 22.98 0.99
N ALA A 20 -7.53 21.72 0.60
CA ALA A 20 -8.72 21.29 -0.15
C ALA A 20 -10.05 21.60 0.59
N PRO A 21 -10.25 21.20 1.86
CA PRO A 21 -11.45 21.58 2.62
C PRO A 21 -11.55 23.08 2.92
N LEU A 22 -10.42 23.80 3.04
CA LEU A 22 -10.42 25.26 3.25
C LEU A 22 -10.84 26.03 1.99
N ILE A 23 -10.37 25.61 0.81
CA ILE A 23 -10.78 26.16 -0.47
C ILE A 23 -12.27 25.89 -0.70
N TYR A 24 -12.74 24.69 -0.36
CA TYR A 24 -14.17 24.35 -0.44
C TYR A 24 -15.04 25.28 0.44
N LEU A 25 -14.59 25.59 1.66
CA LEU A 25 -15.25 26.55 2.55
C LEU A 25 -15.35 27.94 1.91
N MET A 26 -14.23 28.44 1.39
CA MET A 26 -14.12 29.77 0.79
C MET A 26 -14.97 29.88 -0.48
N TYR A 27 -14.94 28.85 -1.33
CA TYR A 27 -15.68 28.83 -2.60
C TYR A 27 -17.19 28.82 -2.40
N TYR A 28 -17.68 28.07 -1.40
CA TYR A 28 -19.12 27.96 -1.13
C TYR A 28 -19.61 28.92 -0.03
N THR A 29 -18.77 29.81 0.51
CA THR A 29 -19.10 30.73 1.61
C THR A 29 -19.80 30.04 2.79
N ARG A 30 -19.40 28.79 3.07
CA ARG A 30 -20.04 27.95 4.09
C ARG A 30 -19.57 28.38 5.49
N PRO A 31 -20.43 28.28 6.52
CA PRO A 31 -20.03 28.57 7.89
C PRO A 31 -18.96 27.57 8.36
N VAL A 32 -18.01 28.07 9.15
CA VAL A 32 -16.95 27.25 9.73
C VAL A 32 -17.53 26.43 10.87
N THR A 33 -17.76 25.13 10.63
CA THR A 33 -18.27 24.19 11.63
C THR A 33 -17.16 23.27 12.14
N PHE A 34 -17.40 22.62 13.28
CA PHE A 34 -16.49 21.64 13.86
C PHE A 34 -16.09 20.56 12.84
N THR A 35 -17.06 20.03 12.08
CA THR A 35 -16.85 19.02 11.04
C THR A 35 -15.84 19.46 9.98
N VAL A 36 -15.80 20.75 9.64
CA VAL A 36 -14.84 21.24 8.65
C VAL A 36 -13.43 21.27 9.23
N TRP A 37 -13.25 21.73 10.47
CA TRP A 37 -11.96 21.64 11.15
C TRP A 37 -11.47 20.21 11.30
N THR A 38 -12.37 19.26 11.59
CA THR A 38 -12.04 17.84 11.58
C THR A 38 -11.60 17.40 10.18
N GLY A 39 -12.29 17.85 9.13
CA GLY A 39 -11.93 17.58 7.74
C GLY A 39 -10.56 18.12 7.34
N VAL A 40 -10.19 19.33 7.80
CA VAL A 40 -8.87 19.94 7.59
C VAL A 40 -7.78 19.10 8.26
N LEU A 41 -7.98 18.70 9.53
CA LEU A 41 -7.03 17.86 10.26
C LEU A 41 -6.87 16.47 9.62
N VAL A 42 -7.97 15.83 9.24
CA VAL A 42 -7.94 14.52 8.58
C VAL A 42 -7.25 14.63 7.21
N SER A 43 -7.52 15.68 6.45
CA SER A 43 -6.86 15.92 5.16
C SER A 43 -5.36 16.18 5.33
N PHE A 44 -4.97 16.90 6.38
CA PHE A 44 -3.56 17.09 6.75
C PHE A 44 -2.87 15.75 7.04
N ILE A 45 -3.46 14.93 7.92
CA ILE A 45 -2.91 13.63 8.30
C ILE A 45 -2.81 12.71 7.07
N ALA A 46 -3.85 12.67 6.25
CA ALA A 46 -3.85 11.87 5.02
C ALA A 46 -2.76 12.33 4.07
N GLY A 47 -2.67 13.63 3.78
CA GLY A 47 -1.63 14.21 2.92
C GLY A 47 -0.24 13.88 3.44
N PHE A 48 0.01 14.09 4.73
CA PHE A 48 1.28 13.79 5.40
C PHE A 48 1.68 12.32 5.22
N VAL A 49 0.77 11.40 5.55
CA VAL A 49 1.00 9.95 5.45
C VAL A 49 1.24 9.53 4.00
N PHE A 50 0.48 10.06 3.03
CA PHE A 50 0.69 9.73 1.62
C PHE A 50 2.04 10.22 1.11
N THR A 51 2.47 11.45 1.44
CA THR A 51 3.81 11.92 1.07
C THR A 51 4.92 11.12 1.72
N LEU A 52 4.78 10.73 3.00
CA LEU A 52 5.72 9.81 3.65
C LEU A 52 5.76 8.46 2.93
N LEU A 53 4.60 7.91 2.59
CA LEU A 53 4.49 6.62 1.92
C LEU A 53 5.13 6.65 0.53
N ILE A 54 4.98 7.75 -0.21
CA ILE A 54 5.63 7.96 -1.51
C ILE A 54 7.15 8.00 -1.36
N GLN A 55 7.66 8.73 -0.35
CA GLN A 55 9.10 8.81 -0.08
C GLN A 55 9.69 7.46 0.36
N GLN A 56 8.92 6.70 1.13
CA GLN A 56 9.29 5.38 1.64
C GLN A 56 8.80 4.25 0.74
N TRP A 57 8.39 4.56 -0.49
CA TRP A 57 7.70 3.62 -1.37
C TRP A 57 8.55 2.39 -1.66
N SER A 58 9.86 2.53 -1.82
CA SER A 58 10.77 1.40 -2.04
C SER A 58 10.74 0.39 -0.88
N HIS A 59 10.81 0.88 0.36
CA HIS A 59 10.77 0.04 1.56
C HIS A 59 9.38 -0.54 1.81
N PHE A 60 8.33 0.24 1.58
CA PHE A 60 6.96 -0.25 1.67
C PHE A 60 6.68 -1.31 0.63
N TYR A 61 7.04 -1.06 -0.63
CA TYR A 61 6.88 -1.97 -1.76
C TYR A 61 7.58 -3.29 -1.48
N ALA A 62 8.86 -3.27 -1.08
CA ALA A 62 9.61 -4.49 -0.77
C ALA A 62 8.98 -5.32 0.35
N ARG A 63 8.56 -4.67 1.46
CA ARG A 63 7.90 -5.36 2.58
C ARG A 63 6.51 -5.86 2.20
N PHE A 64 5.76 -5.08 1.44
CA PHE A 64 4.42 -5.45 0.99
C PHE A 64 4.47 -6.63 0.01
N THR A 65 5.37 -6.62 -0.97
CA THR A 65 5.55 -7.73 -1.91
C THR A 65 5.98 -9.00 -1.19
N TYR A 66 6.87 -8.89 -0.20
CA TYR A 66 7.27 -10.02 0.65
C TYR A 66 6.09 -10.58 1.45
N LEU A 67 5.35 -9.74 2.18
CA LEU A 67 4.20 -10.17 2.98
C LEU A 67 3.08 -10.75 2.11
N LEU A 68 2.84 -10.16 0.94
CA LEU A 68 1.87 -10.65 -0.02
C LEU A 68 2.28 -12.03 -0.57
N ALA A 69 3.55 -12.21 -0.95
CA ALA A 69 4.06 -13.49 -1.40
C ALA A 69 3.96 -14.57 -0.32
N LEU A 70 4.32 -14.23 0.93
CA LEU A 70 4.16 -15.12 2.08
C LEU A 70 2.70 -15.52 2.29
N ALA A 71 1.78 -14.55 2.23
CA ALA A 71 0.34 -14.79 2.38
C ALA A 71 -0.18 -15.70 1.25
N LEU A 72 0.25 -15.49 0.00
CA LEU A 72 -0.11 -16.31 -1.14
C LEU A 72 0.43 -17.74 -1.02
N LEU A 73 1.65 -17.90 -0.52
CA LEU A 73 2.28 -19.21 -0.31
C LEU A 73 1.54 -19.99 0.80
N LEU A 74 1.24 -19.34 1.92
CA LEU A 74 0.40 -19.92 2.99
C LEU A 74 -0.99 -20.30 2.47
N THR A 75 -1.59 -19.42 1.66
CA THR A 75 -2.91 -19.65 1.05
C THR A 75 -2.86 -20.84 0.09
N SER A 76 -1.81 -20.95 -0.72
CA SER A 76 -1.58 -22.10 -1.61
C SER A 76 -1.46 -23.41 -0.82
N LEU A 77 -0.68 -23.43 0.27
CA LEU A 77 -0.56 -24.60 1.12
C LEU A 77 -1.90 -24.99 1.76
N ALA A 78 -2.63 -24.00 2.29
CA ALA A 78 -3.95 -24.22 2.89
C ALA A 78 -4.96 -24.78 1.88
N TYR A 79 -5.06 -24.21 0.69
CA TYR A 79 -5.98 -24.69 -0.36
C TYR A 79 -5.56 -26.05 -0.93
N THR A 80 -4.26 -26.32 -1.02
CA THR A 80 -3.74 -27.63 -1.45
C THR A 80 -4.12 -28.71 -0.44
N TYR A 81 -3.86 -28.46 0.85
CA TYR A 81 -4.23 -29.38 1.93
C TYR A 81 -5.75 -29.58 2.01
N TRP A 82 -6.51 -28.49 1.91
CA TRP A 82 -7.97 -28.55 1.90
C TRP A 82 -8.52 -29.29 0.67
N GLY A 83 -7.91 -29.08 -0.50
CA GLY A 83 -8.22 -29.78 -1.75
C GLY A 83 -8.01 -31.29 -1.62
N MET A 84 -6.96 -31.73 -0.94
CA MET A 84 -6.73 -33.14 -0.60
C MET A 84 -7.81 -33.66 0.35
N TYR A 85 -8.11 -32.92 1.42
CA TYR A 85 -9.07 -33.33 2.44
C TYR A 85 -10.51 -33.45 1.89
N LYS A 86 -10.95 -32.49 1.06
CA LYS A 86 -12.30 -32.47 0.47
C LYS A 86 -12.39 -33.11 -0.92
N ARG A 87 -11.28 -33.59 -1.50
CA ARG A 87 -11.18 -34.13 -2.87
C ARG A 87 -11.81 -33.21 -3.94
N ARG A 88 -11.67 -31.89 -3.79
CA ARG A 88 -12.21 -30.91 -4.74
C ARG A 88 -11.10 -30.31 -5.59
N TRP A 89 -11.14 -30.62 -6.89
CA TRP A 89 -10.11 -30.18 -7.83
C TRP A 89 -10.03 -28.65 -7.99
N THR A 90 -11.14 -27.95 -7.80
CA THR A 90 -11.19 -26.48 -7.93
C THR A 90 -10.32 -25.73 -6.92
N MET A 91 -9.97 -26.36 -5.79
CA MET A 91 -9.10 -25.72 -4.79
C MET A 91 -7.64 -25.65 -5.26
N TYR A 92 -7.22 -26.57 -6.15
CA TYR A 92 -5.89 -26.51 -6.75
C TYR A 92 -5.74 -25.35 -7.74
N LEU A 93 -6.84 -24.81 -8.30
CA LEU A 93 -6.78 -23.59 -9.14
C LEU A 93 -6.33 -22.37 -8.34
N PHE A 94 -6.79 -22.22 -7.09
CA PHE A 94 -6.37 -21.12 -6.22
C PHE A 94 -4.90 -21.26 -5.79
N ALA A 95 -4.46 -22.49 -5.53
CA ALA A 95 -3.05 -22.78 -5.27
C ALA A 95 -2.18 -22.45 -6.50
N ALA A 96 -2.59 -22.88 -7.70
CA ALA A 96 -1.88 -22.58 -8.94
C ALA A 96 -1.82 -21.08 -9.24
N ALA A 97 -2.90 -20.34 -9.02
CA ALA A 97 -2.93 -18.88 -9.21
C ALA A 97 -1.93 -18.15 -8.29
N ALA A 98 -1.81 -18.58 -7.03
CA ALA A 98 -0.82 -18.05 -6.10
C ALA A 98 0.62 -18.29 -6.59
N TRP A 99 0.92 -19.49 -7.11
CA TRP A 99 2.23 -19.80 -7.69
C TRP A 99 2.52 -19.00 -8.97
N ILE A 100 1.54 -18.85 -9.86
CA ILE A 100 1.68 -18.04 -11.08
C ILE A 100 2.06 -16.59 -10.72
N TYR A 101 1.41 -16.01 -9.71
CA TYR A 101 1.73 -14.67 -9.23
C TYR A 101 3.18 -14.58 -8.70
N ILE A 102 3.62 -15.54 -7.88
CA ILE A 102 4.98 -15.57 -7.33
C ILE A 102 6.03 -15.71 -8.45
N ILE A 103 5.79 -16.57 -9.44
CA ILE A 103 6.68 -16.76 -10.59
C ILE A 103 6.77 -15.49 -11.43
N LEU A 104 5.63 -14.86 -11.75
CA LEU A 104 5.61 -13.60 -12.50
C LEU A 104 6.37 -12.50 -11.77
N LEU A 105 6.20 -12.40 -10.44
CA LEU A 105 6.90 -11.41 -9.62
C LEU A 105 8.43 -11.61 -9.71
N ALA A 106 8.90 -12.86 -9.63
CA ALA A 106 10.31 -13.21 -9.73
C ALA A 106 10.89 -12.98 -11.15
N VAL A 107 10.10 -13.19 -12.20
CA VAL A 107 10.52 -12.93 -13.59
C VAL A 107 10.61 -11.43 -13.84
N VAL A 108 9.62 -10.66 -13.40
CA VAL A 108 9.56 -9.20 -13.58
C VAL A 108 10.67 -8.52 -12.79
N SER A 109 10.93 -8.91 -11.54
CA SER A 109 12.04 -8.35 -10.76
C SER A 109 13.38 -8.56 -11.45
N ARG A 110 13.64 -9.79 -11.92
CA ARG A 110 14.85 -10.15 -12.65
C ARG A 110 14.98 -9.37 -13.97
N ALA A 111 13.89 -9.18 -14.70
CA ALA A 111 13.88 -8.41 -15.94
C ALA A 111 14.16 -6.92 -15.71
N LEU A 112 13.74 -6.37 -14.57
CA LEU A 112 13.96 -4.99 -14.18
C LEU A 112 15.34 -4.75 -13.54
N GLY A 113 16.17 -5.78 -13.39
CA GLY A 113 17.47 -5.68 -12.70
C GLY A 113 17.35 -5.37 -11.20
N LEU A 114 16.12 -5.44 -10.67
CA LEU A 114 15.86 -5.37 -9.25
C LEU A 114 16.32 -6.71 -8.68
N GLY A 115 17.08 -6.69 -7.58
CA GLY A 115 17.51 -7.92 -6.89
C GLY A 115 16.35 -8.85 -6.53
N ASP A 116 16.64 -10.00 -5.93
CA ASP A 116 15.62 -10.98 -5.58
C ASP A 116 14.52 -10.32 -4.72
N PRO A 117 13.24 -10.26 -5.18
CA PRO A 117 12.18 -9.51 -4.50
C PRO A 117 11.79 -10.09 -3.14
N PHE A 118 12.39 -11.24 -2.79
CA PHE A 118 12.21 -11.94 -1.52
C PHE A 118 13.37 -11.76 -0.56
N ILE A 119 14.50 -11.18 -1.00
CA ILE A 119 15.69 -10.92 -0.17
C ILE A 119 15.81 -9.41 0.03
N ILE A 120 15.52 -8.97 1.26
CA ILE A 120 15.66 -7.56 1.71
C ILE A 120 17.12 -7.28 2.05
#